data_AF-T2IX79-F1
#
_entry.id   AF-T2IX79-F1
#
_cell.length_a   1.000
_cell.length_b   1.000
_cell.length_c   1.000
_cell.angle_alpha   90.00
_cell.angle_beta   90.00
_cell.angle_gamma   90.00
#
_symmetry.space_group_name_H-M   'P 1'
#
loop_
_entity.id
_entity.type
_entity.pdbx_description
1 polymer ?
#
loop_
_entity_poly.entity_id
_entity_poly.type
_entity_poly.pdbx_seq_one_letter_code
_entity_poly.pdbx_strand_id
1 'polypeptide(L)'
;MTPQKLKKTTRKRNDSAIERAKTITSAILQWNQDHPDDSWAVNHGLLEKTFGINRPAAGRFLEAHSSLVAQVNQVGNVKNIRSHNRRKDPTPLKSFVDTFVKHSSN
;
A
#
# COMPACT_ATOMS: atom_id res chain seq x y z
N MET A 1 -12.24 -41.74 8.83
CA MET A 1 -11.83 -40.51 9.55
C MET A 1 -10.65 -39.88 8.82
N THR A 2 -10.84 -38.72 8.21
CA THR A 2 -9.75 -37.89 7.65
C THR A 2 -10.07 -36.44 7.97
N PRO A 3 -9.11 -35.65 8.50
CA PRO A 3 -9.45 -34.40 9.16
C PRO A 3 -9.64 -33.28 8.13
N GLN A 4 -10.85 -32.72 8.09
CA GLN A 4 -11.02 -31.34 7.63
C GLN A 4 -10.32 -30.42 8.64
N LYS A 5 -9.23 -29.74 8.27
CA LYS A 5 -8.72 -28.65 9.13
C LYS A 5 -8.00 -27.55 8.34
N LEU A 6 -8.50 -26.32 8.56
CA LEU A 6 -7.83 -25.01 8.44
C LEU A 6 -7.50 -24.46 7.04
N LYS A 7 -8.51 -23.98 6.29
CA LYS A 7 -8.30 -23.04 5.15
C LYS A 7 -9.05 -21.70 5.24
N LYS A 8 -9.82 -21.44 6.31
CA LYS A 8 -10.69 -20.25 6.40
C LYS A 8 -10.02 -19.01 7.03
N THR A 9 -9.06 -19.17 7.92
CA THR A 9 -8.41 -18.05 8.63
C THR A 9 -7.40 -17.29 7.78
N THR A 10 -6.67 -17.98 6.89
CA THR A 10 -5.66 -17.37 6.01
C THR A 10 -6.25 -16.52 4.90
N ARG A 11 -7.41 -16.90 4.33
CA ARG A 11 -8.11 -16.06 3.33
C ARG A 11 -8.56 -14.73 3.94
N LYS A 12 -9.28 -14.77 5.07
CA LYS A 12 -9.74 -13.54 5.76
C LYS A 12 -8.61 -12.57 6.08
N ARG A 13 -7.44 -13.08 6.52
CA ARG A 13 -6.26 -12.23 6.79
C ARG A 13 -5.69 -11.58 5.52
N ASN A 14 -5.68 -12.30 4.39
CA ASN A 14 -5.25 -11.73 3.12
C ASN A 14 -6.22 -10.67 2.62
N ASP A 15 -7.53 -10.89 2.75
CA ASP A 15 -8.55 -9.91 2.36
C ASP A 15 -8.39 -8.63 3.19
N SER A 16 -8.17 -8.76 4.51
CA SER A 16 -7.89 -7.59 5.37
C SER A 16 -6.59 -6.86 5.01
N ALA A 17 -5.57 -7.57 4.52
CA ALA A 17 -4.31 -6.95 4.10
C ALA A 17 -4.45 -6.22 2.75
N ILE A 18 -5.29 -6.73 1.85
CA ILE A 18 -5.61 -6.08 0.56
C ILE A 18 -6.41 -4.79 0.81
N GLU A 19 -7.44 -4.84 1.66
CA GLU A 19 -8.20 -3.64 2.03
C GLU A 19 -7.31 -2.58 2.69
N ARG A 20 -6.43 -3.00 3.61
CA ARG A 20 -5.44 -2.09 4.21
C ARG A 20 -4.50 -1.50 3.15
N ALA A 21 -4.03 -2.28 2.18
CA ALA A 21 -3.18 -1.79 1.09
C ALA A 21 -3.91 -0.75 0.22
N LYS A 22 -5.22 -0.93 0.00
CA LYS A 22 -6.07 0.04 -0.69
C LYS A 22 -6.16 1.36 0.08
N THR A 23 -6.46 1.32 1.38
CA THR A 23 -6.51 2.53 2.22
C THR A 23 -5.17 3.26 2.25
N ILE A 24 -4.06 2.53 2.40
CA ILE A 24 -2.70 3.09 2.34
C ILE A 24 -2.45 3.76 0.98
N THR A 25 -2.85 3.12 -0.11
CA THR A 25 -2.65 3.67 -1.46
C THR A 25 -3.45 4.94 -1.68
N SER A 26 -4.70 5.01 -1.20
CA SER A 26 -5.48 6.25 -1.22
C SER A 26 -4.85 7.36 -0.38
N ALA A 27 -4.30 7.04 0.79
CA ALA A 27 -3.56 8.01 1.59
C ALA A 27 -2.31 8.53 0.85
N ILE A 28 -1.54 7.64 0.19
CA ILE A 28 -0.38 8.05 -0.60
C ILE A 28 -0.79 8.91 -1.79
N LEU A 29 -1.94 8.66 -2.42
CA LEU A 29 -2.48 9.53 -3.47
C LEU A 29 -2.68 10.95 -2.94
N GLN A 30 -3.36 11.10 -1.79
CA GLN A 30 -3.55 12.40 -1.15
C GLN A 30 -2.21 13.06 -0.81
N TRP A 31 -1.28 12.32 -0.19
CA TRP A 31 0.06 12.81 0.11
C TRP A 31 0.76 13.35 -1.14
N ASN A 32 0.72 12.60 -2.26
CA ASN A 32 1.38 13.00 -3.50
C ASN A 32 0.75 14.23 -4.15
N GLN A 33 -0.55 14.49 -3.91
CA GLN A 33 -1.21 15.72 -4.35
C GLN A 33 -0.73 16.93 -3.54
N ASP A 34 -0.59 16.75 -2.23
CA ASP A 34 -0.20 17.82 -1.30
C ASP A 34 1.32 18.08 -1.29
N HIS A 35 2.12 17.06 -1.63
CA HIS A 35 3.59 17.08 -1.58
C HIS A 35 4.20 16.56 -2.91
N PRO A 36 4.02 17.26 -4.03
CA PRO A 36 4.50 16.79 -5.33
C PRO A 36 6.02 16.60 -5.37
N ASP A 37 6.79 17.42 -4.65
CA ASP A 37 8.26 17.32 -4.57
C ASP A 37 8.76 16.20 -3.66
N ASP A 38 7.91 15.72 -2.74
CA ASP A 38 8.19 14.57 -1.87
C ASP A 38 7.23 13.40 -2.12
N SER A 39 6.91 13.16 -3.39
CA SER A 39 5.98 12.11 -3.79
C SER A 39 6.55 10.70 -3.57
N TRP A 40 5.65 9.72 -3.42
CA TRP A 40 6.00 8.32 -3.22
C TRP A 40 5.40 7.43 -4.30
N ALA A 41 6.19 6.47 -4.77
CA ALA A 41 5.74 5.48 -5.73
C ALA A 41 5.13 4.27 -5.00
N VAL A 42 3.90 3.90 -5.35
CA VAL A 42 3.28 2.67 -4.86
C VAL A 42 3.85 1.50 -5.63
N ASN A 43 4.59 0.66 -4.90
CA ASN A 43 5.21 -0.55 -5.41
C ASN A 43 5.31 -1.60 -4.31
N HIS A 44 5.76 -2.79 -4.69
CA HIS A 44 5.88 -3.93 -3.77
C HIS A 44 6.75 -3.62 -2.55
N GLY A 45 7.90 -2.97 -2.77
CA GLY A 45 8.84 -2.64 -1.70
C GLY A 45 8.29 -1.63 -0.68
N LEU A 46 7.51 -0.64 -1.13
CA LEU A 46 6.86 0.32 -0.25
C LEU A 46 5.83 -0.38 0.64
N LEU A 47 4.90 -1.11 0.02
CA LEU A 47 3.83 -1.81 0.73
C LEU A 47 4.38 -2.84 1.72
N GLU A 48 5.39 -3.61 1.32
CA GLU A 48 5.99 -4.65 2.16
C GLU A 48 6.87 -4.07 3.26
N LYS A 49 7.90 -3.29 2.91
CA LYS A 49 8.94 -2.90 3.87
C LYS A 49 8.54 -1.72 4.73
N THR A 50 7.74 -0.80 4.19
CA THR A 50 7.35 0.41 4.91
C THR A 50 6.04 0.17 5.66
N PHE A 51 5.05 -0.42 4.99
CA PHE A 51 3.71 -0.58 5.55
C PHE A 51 3.38 -2.01 5.99
N GLY A 52 4.32 -2.96 5.94
CA GLY A 52 4.11 -4.30 6.50
C GLY A 52 3.02 -5.13 5.82
N ILE A 53 2.64 -4.81 4.59
CA ILE A 53 1.72 -5.63 3.79
C ILE A 53 2.50 -6.86 3.31
N ASN A 54 2.02 -8.06 3.66
CA ASN A 54 2.73 -9.28 3.28
C ASN A 54 2.89 -9.39 1.75
N ARG A 55 4.00 -9.97 1.31
CA ARG A 55 4.40 -10.05 -0.10
C ARG A 55 3.31 -10.61 -1.03
N PRO A 56 2.62 -11.72 -0.70
CA PRO A 56 1.50 -12.21 -1.50
C PRO A 56 0.33 -11.23 -1.61
N ALA A 57 -0.08 -10.59 -0.51
CA ALA A 57 -1.17 -9.61 -0.50
C ALA A 57 -0.80 -8.35 -1.29
N ALA A 58 0.43 -7.85 -1.13
CA ALA A 58 0.93 -6.72 -1.91
C ALA A 58 0.94 -7.02 -3.41
N GLY A 59 1.38 -8.22 -3.82
CA GLY A 59 1.33 -8.64 -5.22
C GLY A 59 -0.10 -8.65 -5.78
N ARG A 60 -1.01 -9.33 -5.10
CA ARG A 60 -2.43 -9.39 -5.49
C ARG A 60 -3.08 -8.01 -5.56
N PHE A 61 -2.78 -7.14 -4.60
CA PHE A 61 -3.29 -5.78 -4.58
C PHE A 61 -2.81 -4.98 -5.80
N LEU A 62 -1.50 -5.02 -6.11
CA LEU A 62 -0.93 -4.30 -7.25
C LEU A 62 -1.51 -4.78 -8.58
N GLU A 63 -1.81 -6.08 -8.70
CA GLU A 63 -2.48 -6.65 -9.89
C GLU A 63 -3.95 -6.22 -9.96
N ALA A 64 -4.72 -6.42 -8.89
CA ALA A 64 -6.16 -6.17 -8.86
C ALA A 64 -6.53 -4.67 -8.90
N HIS A 65 -5.65 -3.78 -8.43
CA HIS A 65 -5.87 -2.34 -8.35
C HIS A 65 -4.85 -1.54 -9.19
N SER A 66 -4.39 -2.11 -10.30
CA SER A 66 -3.38 -1.52 -11.18
C SER A 66 -3.71 -0.10 -11.63
N SER A 67 -4.99 0.22 -11.91
CA SER A 67 -5.42 1.57 -12.29
C SER A 67 -5.20 2.59 -11.17
N LEU A 68 -5.52 2.23 -9.92
CA LEU A 68 -5.30 3.11 -8.75
C LEU A 68 -3.79 3.33 -8.54
N VAL A 69 -3.00 2.26 -8.63
CA VAL A 69 -1.53 2.33 -8.51
C VAL A 69 -0.94 3.22 -9.60
N ALA A 70 -1.42 3.10 -10.84
CA ALA A 70 -1.00 3.95 -11.94
C ALA A 70 -1.33 5.42 -11.68
N GLN A 71 -2.54 5.71 -11.19
CA GLN A 71 -2.94 7.07 -10.81
C GLN A 71 -2.01 7.67 -9.76
N VAL A 72 -1.74 6.96 -8.66
CA VAL A 72 -0.85 7.45 -7.59
C VAL A 72 0.55 7.76 -8.11
N ASN A 73 1.10 6.87 -8.94
CA ASN A 73 2.43 7.03 -9.52
C ASN A 73 2.48 8.17 -10.55
N GLN A 74 1.39 8.39 -11.30
CA GLN A 74 1.29 9.51 -12.24
C GLN A 74 1.21 10.85 -11.51
N VAL A 75 0.34 10.98 -10.49
CA VAL A 75 0.23 12.20 -9.67
C VAL A 75 1.56 12.54 -9.01
N GLY A 76 2.30 11.53 -8.54
CA GLY A 76 3.62 11.73 -7.96
C GLY A 76 4.74 12.04 -8.97
N ASN A 77 4.46 12.22 -10.27
CA ASN A 77 5.48 12.40 -11.31
C ASN A 77 6.60 11.34 -11.25
N VAL A 78 6.24 10.09 -10.92
CA VAL A 78 7.19 9.01 -10.70
C VAL A 78 7.82 8.57 -12.03
N LYS A 79 9.09 8.93 -12.26
CA LYS A 79 9.83 8.53 -13.48
C LYS A 79 10.32 7.08 -13.45
N ASN A 80 10.70 6.58 -12.27
CA ASN A 80 11.17 5.21 -12.10
C ASN A 80 10.61 4.60 -10.82
N ILE A 81 9.50 3.86 -10.95
CA ILE A 81 8.78 3.24 -9.83
C ILE A 81 9.69 2.41 -8.92
N ARG A 82 10.70 1.71 -9.47
CA ARG A 82 11.57 0.81 -8.69
C ARG A 82 12.57 1.57 -7.82
N SER A 83 13.02 2.75 -8.24
CA SER A 83 14.04 3.53 -7.52
C SER A 83 13.52 4.80 -6.88
N HIS A 84 12.30 5.25 -7.17
CA HIS A 84 11.73 6.53 -6.71
C HIS A 84 11.81 6.73 -5.19
N ASN A 85 11.58 5.66 -4.44
CA ASN A 85 11.52 5.72 -2.98
C ASN A 85 12.90 5.52 -2.31
N ARG A 86 13.97 5.32 -3.08
CA ARG A 86 15.30 5.03 -2.50
C ARG A 86 15.80 6.24 -1.72
N ARG A 87 16.38 5.99 -0.55
CA ARG A 87 17.01 7.00 0.33
C ARG A 87 16.04 8.05 0.91
N LYS A 88 14.73 7.94 0.65
CA LYS A 88 13.73 8.75 1.34
C LYS A 88 13.54 8.28 2.77
N ASP A 89 13.31 9.22 3.69
CA ASP A 89 12.85 8.89 5.04
C ASP A 89 11.34 8.63 5.01
N PRO A 90 10.86 7.41 5.33
CA PRO A 90 9.44 7.10 5.31
C PRO A 90 8.66 7.67 6.51
N THR A 91 9.34 8.25 7.50
CA THR A 91 8.72 8.65 8.78
C THR A 91 7.56 9.64 8.60
N PRO A 92 7.69 10.75 7.84
CA PRO A 92 6.58 11.68 7.65
C PRO A 92 5.38 11.05 6.95
N LEU A 93 5.64 10.29 5.88
CA LEU A 93 4.59 9.57 5.14
C LEU A 93 3.88 8.57 6.06
N LYS A 94 4.62 7.80 6.86
CA LYS A 94 4.03 6.82 7.79
C LYS A 94 3.09 7.49 8.79
N SER A 95 3.53 8.58 9.42
CA SER A 95 2.70 9.31 10.39
C SER A 95 1.42 9.85 9.75
N PHE A 96 1.50 10.34 8.51
CA PHE A 96 0.33 10.77 7.76
C PHE A 96 -0.62 9.59 7.48
N VAL A 97 -0.11 8.49 6.93
CA VAL A 97 -0.92 7.31 6.60
C VAL A 97 -1.57 6.71 7.83
N ASP A 98 -0.87 6.61 8.96
CA ASP A 98 -1.42 6.11 10.21
C ASP A 98 -2.58 6.96 10.71
N THR A 99 -2.48 8.29 10.55
CA THR A 99 -3.56 9.24 10.88
C THR A 99 -4.75 9.07 9.92
N PHE A 100 -4.48 8.94 8.63
CA PHE A 100 -5.50 8.72 7.60
C PHE A 100 -6.29 7.42 7.83
N VAL A 101 -5.59 6.33 8.14
CA VAL A 101 -6.21 5.00 8.38
C VAL A 101 -7.09 5.02 9.62
N LYS A 102 -6.66 5.70 10.70
CA LYS A 102 -7.48 5.85 11.93
C LYS A 102 -8.80 6.57 11.65
N HIS A 103 -8.77 7.67 10.88
CA HIS A 103 -9.99 8.39 10.52
C HIS A 103 -10.90 7.63 9.57
N SER A 104 -10.33 6.77 8.71
CA SER A 104 -11.11 5.94 7.79
C SER A 104 -11.77 4.71 8.45
N SER A 105 -11.45 4.43 9.71
CA SER A 105 -11.96 3.26 10.46
C SER A 105 -13.06 3.62 11.47
N ASN A 106 -13.43 4.90 11.56
CA ASN A 106 -14.57 5.42 12.33
C ASN A 106 -15.78 5.62 11.42
#